data_AF-A0A2T1E6L3-F1
#
_entry.id   AF-A0A2T1E6L3-F1
#
_cell.length_a   1.000
_cell.length_b   1.000
_cell.length_c   1.000
_cell.angle_alpha   90.00
_cell.angle_beta   90.00
_cell.angle_gamma   90.00
#
_symmetry.space_group_name_H-M   'P 1'
#
loop_
_entity.id
_entity.type
_entity.pdbx_description
1 polymer ?
#
loop_
_entity_poly.entity_id
_entity_poly.type
_entity_poly.pdbx_seq_one_letter_code
_entity_poly.pdbx_strand_id
1 'polypeptide(L)'
;MSRQVLERGVLACSALALYGWSQPSVSEPIIQHDCKPTSKVASAKDSCAQSPSNRISSAAPEKLVNDQWSDRQNNPLPDKMEAVYSDLLAQAQALVGRNQVTQAVDLVGGIPKNSRHYGMSQQLQDDWSRELLRQATGEYEQARIGKALSMLNTIPPGSQLHNRVTDIQQRWVKQETLLQRAIALKQAGNWQEVTDTVKSLEGTPMYQSLLVQGLLQQAMTQLYKPDAAMLQIAMEDLPAVQPPVAPPETISVMPSM
;
A
#
# COMPACT_ATOMS: atom_id res chain seq x y z
N MET A 1 -61.85 -8.01 -12.77
CA MET A 1 -60.88 -8.43 -13.79
C MET A 1 -59.70 -9.06 -13.07
N SER A 2 -59.50 -10.35 -13.33
CA SER A 2 -58.55 -11.24 -12.67
C SER A 2 -57.25 -11.37 -13.47
N ARG A 3 -56.12 -11.62 -12.77
CA ARG A 3 -54.88 -12.36 -13.12
C ARG A 3 -53.78 -11.88 -12.15
N GLN A 4 -53.22 -12.62 -11.17
CA GLN A 4 -52.46 -13.89 -11.22
C GLN A 4 -51.39 -13.85 -12.34
N VAL A 5 -50.10 -14.16 -12.20
CA VAL A 5 -49.38 -15.12 -11.33
C VAL A 5 -47.87 -15.11 -11.74
N LEU A 6 -46.96 -15.43 -10.79
CA LEU A 6 -45.62 -16.08 -10.91
C LEU A 6 -44.48 -15.44 -11.77
N GLU A 7 -43.15 -15.65 -11.60
CA GLU A 7 -42.25 -16.32 -10.63
C GLU A 7 -40.82 -16.34 -11.27
N ARG A 8 -39.77 -16.57 -10.43
CA ARG A 8 -38.38 -17.04 -10.76
C ARG A 8 -37.45 -16.00 -11.38
N GLY A 9 -36.16 -15.89 -11.06
CA GLY A 9 -35.15 -16.63 -10.28
C GLY A 9 -33.85 -15.82 -10.50
N VAL A 10 -32.81 -15.79 -9.66
CA VAL A 10 -31.79 -16.82 -9.48
C VAL A 10 -31.01 -16.47 -8.20
N LEU A 11 -30.94 -17.41 -7.25
CA LEU A 11 -30.00 -17.40 -6.14
C LEU A 11 -28.67 -17.96 -6.65
N ALA A 12 -27.64 -17.11 -6.72
CA ALA A 12 -26.27 -17.56 -6.96
C ALA A 12 -25.63 -17.96 -5.63
N CYS A 13 -25.49 -19.27 -5.41
CA CYS A 13 -24.66 -19.83 -4.35
C CYS A 13 -23.19 -19.68 -4.74
N SER A 14 -22.49 -18.70 -4.16
CA SER A 14 -21.04 -18.61 -4.27
C SER A 14 -20.41 -19.59 -3.28
N ALA A 15 -19.72 -20.58 -3.83
CA ALA A 15 -18.91 -21.54 -3.09
C ALA A 15 -17.71 -20.84 -2.44
N LEU A 16 -17.56 -21.03 -1.12
CA LEU A 16 -16.36 -20.70 -0.36
C LEU A 16 -15.28 -21.73 -0.66
N ALA A 17 -14.29 -21.36 -1.48
CA ALA A 17 -13.04 -22.11 -1.59
C ALA A 17 -12.12 -21.70 -0.43
N LEU A 18 -12.00 -22.58 0.57
CA LEU A 18 -10.97 -22.52 1.60
C LEU A 18 -9.61 -22.81 0.95
N TYR A 19 -8.83 -21.76 0.67
CA TYR A 19 -7.42 -21.91 0.32
C TYR A 19 -6.61 -22.05 1.61
N GLY A 20 -6.09 -23.26 1.84
CA GLY A 20 -5.14 -23.56 2.89
C GLY A 20 -3.81 -22.85 2.65
N TRP A 21 -3.36 -22.13 3.67
CA TRP A 21 -1.99 -21.62 3.76
C TRP A 21 -0.99 -22.79 3.75
N SER A 22 -0.10 -22.79 2.77
CA SER A 22 1.16 -23.55 2.81
C SER A 22 2.32 -22.57 2.77
N GLN A 23 3.12 -22.55 3.84
CA GLN A 23 4.38 -21.81 3.91
C GLN A 23 5.45 -22.52 3.07
N PRO A 24 6.24 -21.81 2.25
CA PRO A 24 7.52 -22.33 1.79
C PRO A 24 8.63 -21.93 2.78
N SER A 25 9.17 -22.93 3.49
CA SER A 25 10.47 -22.86 4.15
C SER A 25 11.56 -22.85 3.08
N VAL A 26 12.15 -21.68 2.83
CA VAL A 26 13.36 -21.56 2.00
C VAL A 26 14.57 -21.58 2.92
N SER A 27 15.27 -22.71 2.90
CA SER A 27 16.60 -22.85 3.47
C SER A 27 17.63 -22.28 2.49
N GLU A 28 18.40 -21.28 2.94
CA GLU A 28 19.61 -20.80 2.27
C GLU A 28 20.69 -21.89 2.21
N PRO A 29 21.35 -22.10 1.06
CA PRO A 29 22.69 -22.65 1.06
C PRO A 29 23.73 -21.51 1.10
N ILE A 30 24.42 -21.43 2.24
CA ILE A 30 25.68 -20.70 2.42
C ILE A 30 26.72 -21.36 1.50
N ILE A 31 27.12 -20.67 0.43
CA ILE A 31 28.32 -21.03 -0.34
C ILE A 31 29.46 -20.11 0.11
N GLN A 32 30.28 -20.62 1.02
CA GLN A 32 31.62 -20.09 1.29
C GLN A 32 32.51 -20.42 0.09
N HIS A 33 32.97 -19.39 -0.62
CA HIS A 33 34.10 -19.50 -1.53
C HIS A 33 35.34 -18.91 -0.87
N ASP A 34 36.19 -19.80 -0.36
CA ASP A 34 37.58 -19.51 -0.01
C ASP A 34 38.37 -19.20 -1.28
N CYS A 35 38.86 -17.97 -1.39
CA CYS A 35 39.86 -17.58 -2.38
C CYS A 35 41.26 -17.66 -1.76
N LYS A 36 42.05 -18.65 -2.18
CA LYS A 36 43.51 -18.68 -1.96
C LYS A 36 44.23 -18.66 -3.32
N PRO A 37 45.23 -17.78 -3.52
CA PRO A 37 45.89 -17.62 -4.80
C PRO A 37 47.08 -18.58 -4.93
N THR A 38 47.26 -19.17 -6.11
CA THR A 38 48.55 -19.77 -6.52
C THR A 38 48.92 -19.39 -7.96
N SER A 39 50.24 -19.33 -8.16
CA SER A 39 51.01 -18.65 -9.20
C SER A 39 50.83 -19.08 -10.66
N LYS A 40 51.01 -18.08 -11.53
CA LYS A 40 51.79 -18.03 -12.81
C LYS A 40 51.89 -19.32 -13.64
N VAL A 41 51.41 -19.27 -14.90
CA VAL A 41 52.15 -19.58 -16.15
C VAL A 41 51.48 -18.82 -17.33
N ALA A 42 52.29 -18.55 -18.35
CA ALA A 42 52.16 -17.62 -19.47
C ALA A 42 51.15 -17.93 -20.59
N SER A 43 50.83 -16.85 -21.31
CA SER A 43 50.52 -16.71 -22.75
C SER A 43 49.72 -17.79 -23.48
N ALA A 44 48.48 -17.43 -23.85
CA ALA A 44 47.92 -17.71 -25.17
C ALA A 44 46.87 -16.64 -25.51
N LYS A 45 47.00 -16.06 -26.71
CA LYS A 45 45.96 -15.25 -27.35
C LYS A 45 44.74 -16.13 -27.57
N ASP A 46 43.56 -15.67 -27.17
CA ASP A 46 42.34 -15.96 -27.92
C ASP A 46 41.26 -14.90 -27.65
N SER A 47 40.79 -14.33 -28.75
CA SER A 47 39.74 -13.33 -28.83
C SER A 47 38.39 -14.00 -28.63
N CYS A 48 37.67 -13.65 -27.57
CA CYS A 48 36.24 -13.92 -27.48
C CYS A 48 35.47 -12.61 -27.62
N ALA A 49 34.63 -12.58 -28.66
CA ALA A 49 33.66 -11.55 -28.97
C ALA A 49 32.79 -11.23 -27.74
N GLN A 50 32.77 -9.96 -27.37
CA GLN A 50 31.85 -9.45 -26.36
C GLN A 50 30.48 -9.25 -27.00
N SER A 51 29.49 -10.00 -26.53
CA SER A 51 28.09 -9.60 -26.63
C SER A 51 27.90 -8.26 -25.89
N PRO A 52 27.18 -7.28 -26.45
CA PRO A 52 26.94 -6.01 -25.78
C PRO A 52 25.90 -6.22 -24.67
N SER A 53 26.36 -6.51 -23.45
CA SER A 53 25.56 -6.26 -22.26
C SER A 53 25.37 -4.75 -22.14
N ASN A 54 24.14 -4.32 -22.41
CA ASN A 54 23.59 -3.01 -22.11
C ASN A 54 23.73 -2.73 -20.59
N ARG A 55 24.90 -2.25 -20.16
CA ARG A 55 25.05 -1.50 -18.90
C ARG A 55 24.59 -0.09 -19.19
N ILE A 56 23.28 0.15 -19.08
CA ILE A 56 22.78 1.50 -18.91
C ILE A 56 23.14 1.88 -17.47
N SER A 57 24.24 2.60 -17.35
CA SER A 57 24.69 3.25 -16.12
C SER A 57 23.53 4.01 -15.50
N SER A 58 23.09 3.55 -14.32
CA SER A 58 22.14 4.23 -13.44
C SER A 58 22.78 5.41 -12.69
N ALA A 59 23.76 6.08 -13.31
CA ALA A 59 24.33 7.30 -12.79
C ALA A 59 23.72 8.43 -13.61
N ALA A 60 22.72 9.10 -13.02
CA ALA A 60 22.38 10.45 -13.43
C ALA A 60 23.69 11.24 -13.59
N PRO A 61 23.83 12.12 -14.59
CA PRO A 61 25.06 12.88 -14.75
C PRO A 61 25.15 13.94 -13.65
N GLU A 62 25.60 13.54 -12.46
CA GLU A 62 25.89 14.43 -11.31
C GLU A 62 26.86 15.57 -11.68
N LYS A 63 27.56 15.46 -12.82
CA LYS A 63 28.51 16.47 -13.30
C LYS A 63 27.92 17.57 -14.18
N LEU A 64 26.64 17.50 -14.56
CA LEU A 64 26.00 18.54 -15.38
C LEU A 64 25.13 19.51 -14.56
N VAL A 65 24.83 19.16 -13.31
CA VAL A 65 24.23 20.04 -12.30
C VAL A 65 25.33 20.86 -11.62
N ASN A 66 26.20 21.49 -12.41
CA ASN A 66 27.18 22.42 -11.86
C ASN A 66 26.48 23.78 -11.73
N ASP A 67 26.46 24.34 -10.51
CA ASP A 67 25.84 25.63 -10.12
C ASP A 67 26.17 26.82 -11.05
N GLN A 68 27.21 26.66 -11.88
CA GLN A 68 27.68 27.64 -12.85
C GLN A 68 26.61 28.11 -13.86
N TRP A 69 25.56 27.32 -14.11
CA TRP A 69 24.57 27.61 -15.15
C TRP A 69 23.20 28.06 -14.62
N SER A 70 22.88 27.76 -13.36
CA SER A 70 21.61 28.13 -12.69
C SER A 70 21.51 29.64 -12.39
N ASP A 71 22.65 30.29 -12.12
CA ASP A 71 22.70 31.70 -11.73
C ASP A 71 22.59 32.68 -12.91
N ARG A 72 22.73 32.20 -14.15
CA ARG A 72 22.64 33.01 -15.36
C ARG A 72 21.23 32.96 -15.95
N GLN A 73 20.26 33.50 -15.21
CA GLN A 73 18.83 33.49 -15.58
C GLN A 73 18.53 34.06 -16.98
N ASN A 74 19.42 34.88 -17.54
CA ASN A 74 19.19 35.59 -18.79
C ASN A 74 20.04 35.11 -19.99
N ASN A 75 20.97 34.17 -19.80
CA ASN A 75 21.75 33.63 -20.93
C ASN A 75 21.21 32.27 -21.34
N PRO A 76 20.93 32.06 -22.65
CA PRO A 76 20.54 30.76 -23.15
C PRO A 76 21.66 29.73 -22.90
N LEU A 77 21.26 28.50 -22.59
CA LEU A 77 22.19 27.41 -22.37
C LEU A 77 22.83 26.96 -23.69
N PRO A 78 24.07 26.44 -23.68
CA PRO A 78 24.67 25.84 -24.86
C PRO A 78 23.82 24.68 -25.40
N ASP A 79 23.75 24.51 -26.72
CA ASP A 79 22.93 23.46 -27.37
C ASP A 79 23.18 22.05 -26.84
N LYS A 80 24.43 21.76 -26.45
CA LYS A 80 24.80 20.46 -25.84
C LYS A 80 24.08 20.21 -24.52
N MET A 81 23.88 21.24 -23.70
CA MET A 81 23.12 21.14 -22.44
C MET A 81 21.63 20.97 -22.72
N GLU A 82 21.11 21.71 -23.71
CA GLU A 82 19.70 21.60 -24.08
C GLU A 82 19.34 20.21 -24.61
N ALA A 83 20.26 19.54 -25.32
CA ALA A 83 20.08 18.13 -25.70
C ALA A 83 19.91 17.21 -24.48
N VAL A 84 20.70 17.43 -23.41
CA VAL A 84 20.59 16.64 -22.17
C VAL A 84 19.23 16.87 -21.49
N TYR A 85 18.72 18.10 -21.44
CA TYR A 85 17.40 18.37 -20.87
C TYR A 85 16.26 17.80 -21.72
N SER A 86 16.41 17.79 -23.05
CA SER A 86 15.50 17.08 -23.94
C SER A 86 15.45 15.58 -23.62
N ASP A 87 16.60 14.94 -23.42
CA ASP A 87 16.67 13.53 -23.04
C ASP A 87 16.09 13.26 -21.64
N LEU A 88 16.26 14.19 -20.69
CA LEU A 88 15.66 14.11 -19.36
C LEU A 88 14.12 14.17 -19.42
N LEU A 89 13.55 15.04 -20.26
CA LEU A 89 12.10 15.09 -20.47
C LEU A 89 11.56 13.77 -21.03
N ALA A 90 12.23 13.20 -22.03
CA ALA A 90 11.83 11.92 -22.62
C ALA A 90 11.91 10.77 -21.59
N GLN A 91 12.95 10.75 -20.76
CA GLN A 91 13.10 9.79 -19.67
C GLN A 91 11.98 9.95 -18.63
N ALA A 92 11.66 11.18 -18.24
CA ALA A 92 10.59 11.45 -17.27
C ALA A 92 9.24 10.98 -17.79
N GLN A 93 8.93 11.22 -19.07
CA GLN A 93 7.71 10.71 -19.70
C GLN A 93 7.67 9.16 -19.72
N ALA A 94 8.80 8.51 -19.99
CA ALA A 94 8.89 7.05 -19.92
C ALA A 94 8.66 6.51 -18.49
N LEU A 95 9.14 7.22 -17.45
CA LEU A 95 8.89 6.88 -16.05
C LEU A 95 7.39 6.95 -15.71
N VAL A 96 6.69 7.98 -16.17
CA VAL A 96 5.22 8.07 -15.99
C VAL A 96 4.50 6.92 -16.69
N GLY A 97 4.91 6.53 -17.90
CA GLY A 97 4.37 5.36 -18.59
C GLY A 97 4.54 4.03 -17.84
N ARG A 98 5.48 3.98 -16.87
CA ARG A 98 5.72 2.84 -15.97
C ARG A 98 5.11 3.05 -14.58
N ASN A 99 4.25 4.05 -14.41
CA ASN A 99 3.65 4.45 -13.14
C ASN A 99 4.68 4.90 -12.07
N GLN A 100 5.81 5.47 -12.51
CA GLN A 100 6.87 5.99 -11.63
C GLN A 100 6.80 7.52 -11.54
N VAL A 101 5.62 8.05 -11.22
CA VAL A 101 5.32 9.50 -11.29
C VAL A 101 6.20 10.31 -10.34
N THR A 102 6.50 9.80 -9.14
CA THR A 102 7.42 10.43 -8.18
C THR A 102 8.78 10.73 -8.80
N GLN A 103 9.38 9.72 -9.44
CA GLN A 103 10.70 9.84 -10.06
C GLN A 103 10.67 10.78 -11.27
N ALA A 104 9.56 10.79 -12.01
CA ALA A 104 9.39 11.69 -13.15
C ALA A 104 9.36 13.17 -12.71
N VAL A 105 8.63 13.48 -11.64
CA VAL A 105 8.56 14.84 -11.06
C VAL A 105 9.93 15.31 -10.58
N ASP A 106 10.65 14.47 -9.83
CA ASP A 106 12.01 14.79 -9.38
C ASP A 106 12.95 15.06 -10.56
N LEU A 107 12.84 14.25 -11.63
CA LEU A 107 13.71 14.37 -12.80
C LEU A 107 13.50 15.68 -13.56
N VAL A 108 12.25 16.13 -13.75
CA VAL A 108 11.96 17.39 -14.46
C VAL A 108 12.19 18.63 -13.60
N GLY A 109 12.13 18.49 -12.27
CA GLY A 109 12.45 19.56 -11.32
C GLY A 109 13.91 20.03 -11.41
N GLY A 110 14.81 19.21 -11.97
CA GLY A 110 16.21 19.56 -12.21
C GLY A 110 16.46 20.44 -13.44
N ILE A 111 15.44 20.73 -14.27
CA ILE A 111 15.62 21.56 -15.47
C ILE A 111 15.70 23.05 -15.06
N PRO A 112 16.79 23.76 -15.38
CA PRO A 112 17.00 25.14 -14.93
C PRO A 112 16.13 26.14 -15.70
N LYS A 113 15.85 27.28 -15.06
CA LYS A 113 14.96 28.35 -15.58
C LYS A 113 15.38 28.94 -16.92
N ASN A 114 16.67 28.94 -17.23
CA ASN A 114 17.23 29.46 -18.48
C ASN A 114 17.28 28.41 -19.62
N SER A 115 16.85 27.17 -19.38
CA SER A 115 16.66 26.18 -20.44
C SER A 115 15.43 26.53 -21.27
N ARG A 116 15.52 26.33 -22.60
CA ARG A 116 14.34 26.41 -23.49
C ARG A 116 13.25 25.38 -23.15
N HIS A 117 13.60 24.34 -22.40
CA HIS A 117 12.70 23.27 -21.96
C HIS A 117 11.97 23.59 -20.64
N TYR A 118 12.32 24.68 -19.95
CA TYR A 118 11.76 25.00 -18.64
C TYR A 118 10.23 25.17 -18.63
N GLY A 119 9.66 25.83 -19.64
CA GLY A 119 8.20 26.00 -19.71
C GLY A 119 7.46 24.65 -19.79
N MET A 120 7.98 23.73 -20.60
CA MET A 120 7.45 22.38 -20.72
C MET A 120 7.64 21.58 -19.42
N SER A 121 8.80 21.71 -18.76
CA SER A 121 9.05 21.01 -17.50
C SER A 121 8.10 21.45 -16.39
N GLN A 122 7.82 22.75 -16.28
CA GLN A 122 6.84 23.28 -15.33
C GLN A 122 5.42 22.74 -15.59
N GLN A 123 5.00 22.69 -16.86
CA GLN A 123 3.69 22.14 -17.21
C GLN A 123 3.58 20.65 -16.82
N LEU A 124 4.59 19.84 -17.16
CA LEU A 124 4.62 18.42 -16.80
C LEU A 124 4.65 18.21 -15.28
N GLN A 125 5.43 19.03 -14.58
CA GLN A 125 5.52 19.01 -13.13
C GLN A 125 4.14 19.26 -12.48
N ASP A 126 3.35 20.21 -12.99
CA ASP A 126 1.99 20.45 -12.51
C ASP A 126 1.00 19.32 -12.86
N ASP A 127 1.07 18.79 -14.09
CA ASP A 127 0.25 17.64 -14.52
C ASP A 127 0.49 16.43 -13.61
N TRP A 128 1.76 16.12 -13.36
CA TRP A 128 2.14 14.96 -12.56
C TRP A 128 1.96 15.20 -11.06
N SER A 129 2.02 16.44 -10.59
CA SER A 129 1.64 16.78 -9.20
C SER A 129 0.16 16.48 -8.93
N ARG A 130 -0.73 16.71 -9.90
CA ARG A 130 -2.14 16.33 -9.78
C ARG A 130 -2.31 14.81 -9.70
N GLU A 131 -1.56 14.08 -10.51
CA GLU A 131 -1.57 12.62 -10.49
C GLU A 131 -1.00 12.06 -9.17
N LEU A 132 0.10 12.61 -8.65
CA LEU A 132 0.63 12.25 -7.34
C LEU A 132 -0.39 12.49 -6.23
N LEU A 133 -1.08 13.63 -6.22
CA LEU A 133 -2.13 13.90 -5.24
C LEU A 133 -3.28 12.87 -5.34
N ARG A 134 -3.67 12.48 -6.55
CA ARG A 134 -4.68 11.43 -6.78
C ARG A 134 -4.22 10.08 -6.23
N GLN A 135 -2.99 9.67 -6.53
CA GLN A 135 -2.42 8.41 -6.01
C GLN A 135 -2.28 8.43 -4.49
N ALA A 136 -1.79 9.53 -3.93
CA ALA A 136 -1.65 9.71 -2.49
C ALA A 136 -3.02 9.63 -1.79
N THR A 137 -4.07 10.19 -2.39
CA THR A 137 -5.44 10.10 -1.85
C THR A 137 -5.91 8.64 -1.78
N GLY A 138 -5.63 7.84 -2.81
CA GLY A 138 -5.96 6.40 -2.80
C GLY A 138 -5.19 5.60 -1.73
N GLU A 139 -3.91 5.91 -1.50
CA GLU A 139 -3.15 5.29 -0.40
C GLU A 139 -3.67 5.73 0.97
N TYR A 140 -4.05 7.01 1.11
CA TYR A 140 -4.67 7.53 2.33
C TYR A 140 -6.01 6.84 2.63
N GLU A 141 -6.88 6.67 1.64
CA GLU A 141 -8.15 5.92 1.78
C GLU A 141 -7.95 4.48 2.25
N GLN A 142 -6.81 3.86 1.91
CA GLN A 142 -6.42 2.53 2.37
C GLN A 142 -5.72 2.53 3.74
N ALA A 143 -5.73 3.66 4.45
CA ALA A 143 -5.02 3.90 5.70
C ALA A 143 -3.48 3.69 5.61
N ARG A 144 -2.89 3.82 4.42
CA ARG A 144 -1.44 3.79 4.18
C ARG A 144 -0.86 5.20 4.19
N ILE A 145 -1.07 5.90 5.29
CA ILE A 145 -0.87 7.35 5.38
C ILE A 145 0.60 7.74 5.17
N GLY A 146 1.57 7.01 5.74
CA GLY A 146 2.99 7.28 5.50
C GLY A 146 3.37 7.23 4.01
N LYS A 147 2.83 6.29 3.23
CA LYS A 147 3.05 6.23 1.78
C LYS A 147 2.39 7.42 1.08
N ALA A 148 1.16 7.75 1.44
CA ALA A 148 0.45 8.92 0.93
C ALA A 148 1.24 10.22 1.18
N LEU A 149 1.72 10.43 2.40
CA LEU A 149 2.54 11.59 2.78
C LEU A 149 3.85 11.64 2.00
N SER A 150 4.52 10.50 1.80
CA SER A 150 5.76 10.43 1.01
C SER A 150 5.55 10.89 -0.45
N MET A 151 4.41 10.54 -1.06
CA MET A 151 4.06 11.00 -2.41
C MET A 151 3.77 12.51 -2.44
N LEU A 152 3.09 13.04 -1.42
CA LEU A 152 2.82 14.47 -1.31
C LEU A 152 4.09 15.30 -1.13
N ASN A 153 5.10 14.77 -0.43
CA ASN A 153 6.39 15.45 -0.24
C ASN A 153 7.18 15.63 -1.55
N THR A 154 6.89 14.84 -2.58
CA THR A 154 7.49 15.00 -3.91
C THR A 154 6.86 16.18 -4.67
N ILE A 155 5.68 16.66 -4.27
CA ILE A 155 5.03 17.78 -4.96
C ILE A 155 5.83 19.05 -4.69
N PRO A 156 6.40 19.68 -5.73
CA PRO A 156 7.35 20.76 -5.56
C PRO A 156 6.67 22.07 -5.13
N PRO A 157 7.38 22.95 -4.39
CA PRO A 157 6.82 24.22 -3.90
C PRO A 157 6.34 25.17 -4.99
N GLY A 158 6.90 25.06 -6.21
CA GLY A 158 6.48 25.85 -7.37
C GLY A 158 5.17 25.40 -8.01
N SER A 159 4.63 24.23 -7.62
CA SER A 159 3.37 23.75 -8.21
C SER A 159 2.18 24.57 -7.75
N GLN A 160 1.19 24.71 -8.63
CA GLN A 160 -0.11 25.31 -8.30
C GLN A 160 -0.84 24.61 -7.15
N LEU A 161 -0.50 23.35 -6.85
CA LEU A 161 -1.11 22.58 -5.79
C LEU A 161 -0.44 22.75 -4.42
N HIS A 162 0.70 23.44 -4.32
CA HIS A 162 1.55 23.42 -3.13
C HIS A 162 0.79 23.75 -1.83
N ASN A 163 0.08 24.89 -1.79
CA ASN A 163 -0.67 25.30 -0.59
C ASN A 163 -1.72 24.26 -0.17
N ARG A 164 -2.46 23.72 -1.15
CA ARG A 164 -3.47 22.69 -0.91
C ARG A 164 -2.84 21.41 -0.37
N VAL A 165 -1.68 21.02 -0.91
CA VAL A 165 -0.95 19.82 -0.48
C VAL A 165 -0.46 19.99 0.95
N THR A 166 0.09 21.14 1.31
CA THR A 166 0.54 21.45 2.68
C THR A 166 -0.62 21.31 3.68
N ASP A 167 -1.80 21.84 3.37
CA ASP A 167 -2.99 21.70 4.22
C ASP A 167 -3.45 20.24 4.36
N ILE A 168 -3.38 19.48 3.27
CA ILE A 168 -3.71 18.05 3.28
C ILE A 168 -2.71 17.28 4.16
N GLN A 169 -1.41 17.53 3.99
CA GLN A 169 -0.36 16.88 4.78
C GLN A 169 -0.54 17.13 6.28
N GLN A 170 -0.80 18.36 6.69
CA GLN A 170 -1.03 18.69 8.11
C GLN A 170 -2.20 17.91 8.71
N ARG A 171 -3.29 17.74 7.95
CA ARG A 171 -4.44 16.95 8.41
C ARG A 171 -4.12 15.46 8.48
N TRP A 172 -3.45 14.94 7.45
CA TRP A 172 -3.10 13.53 7.36
C TRP A 172 -2.08 13.11 8.43
N VAL A 173 -1.13 13.96 8.80
CA VAL A 173 -0.19 13.72 9.91
C VAL A 173 -0.92 13.57 11.25
N LYS A 174 -1.94 14.39 11.50
CA LYS A 174 -2.78 14.27 12.72
C LYS A 174 -3.53 12.94 12.73
N GLN A 175 -4.11 12.58 11.60
CA GLN A 175 -4.84 11.32 11.41
C GLN A 175 -3.94 10.09 11.54
N GLU A 176 -2.70 10.16 11.04
CA GLU A 176 -1.69 9.12 11.24
C GLU A 176 -1.34 8.95 12.71
N THR A 177 -1.16 10.05 13.44
CA THR A 177 -0.90 10.02 14.88
C THR A 177 -2.02 9.29 15.63
N LEU A 178 -3.29 9.57 15.29
CA LEU A 178 -4.45 8.90 15.87
C LEU A 178 -4.48 7.41 15.53
N LEU A 179 -4.22 7.05 14.26
CA LEU A 179 -4.18 5.64 13.84
C LEU A 179 -3.05 4.87 14.55
N GLN A 180 -1.85 5.45 14.64
CA GLN A 180 -0.72 4.83 15.34
C GLN A 180 -1.01 4.68 16.84
N ARG A 181 -1.67 5.67 17.46
CA ARG A 181 -2.13 5.57 18.84
C ARG A 181 -3.11 4.41 19.02
N ALA A 182 -4.11 4.26 18.14
CA ALA A 182 -5.05 3.15 18.21
C ALA A 182 -4.35 1.79 18.07
N ILE A 183 -3.35 1.67 17.19
CA ILE A 183 -2.55 0.45 17.04
C ILE A 183 -1.77 0.14 18.33
N ALA A 184 -1.12 1.14 18.93
CA ALA A 184 -0.38 0.97 20.18
C ALA A 184 -1.30 0.59 21.36
N LEU A 185 -2.48 1.21 21.46
CA LEU A 185 -3.49 0.87 22.47
C LEU A 185 -4.00 -0.56 22.32
N LYS A 186 -4.19 -1.03 21.09
CA LYS A 186 -4.53 -2.43 20.79
C LYS A 186 -3.44 -3.36 21.30
N GLN A 187 -2.17 -3.03 21.10
CA GLN A 187 -1.06 -3.84 21.59
C GLN A 187 -1.00 -3.86 23.13
N ALA A 188 -1.38 -2.75 23.77
CA ALA A 188 -1.49 -2.65 25.22
C ALA A 188 -2.75 -3.32 25.81
N GLY A 189 -3.71 -3.75 24.98
CA GLY A 189 -4.98 -4.33 25.43
C GLY A 189 -6.01 -3.30 25.92
N ASN A 190 -5.79 -2.00 25.67
CA ASN A 190 -6.69 -0.93 26.08
C ASN A 190 -7.85 -0.76 25.07
N TRP A 191 -8.71 -1.78 24.95
CA TRP A 191 -9.74 -1.88 23.90
C TRP A 191 -10.77 -0.75 23.89
N GLN A 192 -11.07 -0.17 25.06
CA GLN A 192 -11.95 0.99 25.16
C GLN A 192 -11.34 2.21 24.46
N GLU A 193 -10.07 2.53 24.78
CA GLU A 193 -9.37 3.64 24.14
C GLU A 193 -9.11 3.40 22.65
N VAL A 194 -8.93 2.14 22.21
CA VAL A 194 -8.87 1.81 20.77
C VAL A 194 -10.16 2.25 20.09
N THR A 195 -11.31 1.90 20.66
CA THR A 195 -12.63 2.25 20.12
C THR A 195 -12.81 3.76 20.05
N ASP A 196 -12.49 4.47 21.13
CA ASP A 196 -12.63 5.93 21.19
C ASP A 196 -11.69 6.65 20.22
N THR A 197 -10.45 6.17 20.11
CA THR A 197 -9.47 6.71 19.15
C THR A 197 -9.88 6.43 17.71
N VAL A 198 -10.36 5.23 17.39
CA VAL A 198 -10.83 4.91 16.03
C VAL A 198 -12.07 5.71 15.66
N LYS A 199 -13.01 5.95 16.58
CA LYS A 199 -14.18 6.82 16.36
C LYS A 199 -13.78 8.26 16.04
N SER A 200 -12.66 8.76 16.58
CA SER A 200 -12.17 10.10 16.20
C SER A 200 -11.74 10.22 14.73
N LEU A 201 -11.56 9.08 14.04
CA LEU A 201 -11.32 9.01 12.61
C LEU A 201 -12.62 8.95 11.79
N GLU A 202 -13.79 8.93 12.41
CA GLU A 202 -15.08 8.94 11.72
C GLU A 202 -15.24 10.20 10.86
N GLY A 203 -15.88 10.04 9.69
CA GLY A 203 -15.98 11.10 8.68
C GLY A 203 -14.71 11.30 7.84
N THR A 204 -13.62 10.57 8.13
CA THR A 204 -12.46 10.52 7.25
C THR A 204 -12.60 9.42 6.19
N PRO A 205 -12.07 9.59 4.97
CA PRO A 205 -12.12 8.53 3.95
C PRO A 205 -11.49 7.21 4.39
N MET A 206 -10.43 7.26 5.18
CA MET A 206 -9.75 6.05 5.68
C MET A 206 -10.53 5.28 6.74
N TYR A 207 -11.58 5.86 7.33
CA TYR A 207 -12.41 5.18 8.32
C TYR A 207 -13.01 3.89 7.75
N GLN A 208 -13.31 3.87 6.45
CA GLN A 208 -13.86 2.71 5.75
C GLN A 208 -12.77 1.70 5.31
N SER A 209 -11.49 1.99 5.59
CA SER A 209 -10.41 1.06 5.26
C SER A 209 -10.52 -0.23 6.07
N LEU A 210 -10.06 -1.34 5.47
CA LEU A 210 -10.01 -2.64 6.14
C LEU A 210 -9.20 -2.61 7.43
N LEU A 211 -8.12 -1.82 7.48
CA LEU A 211 -7.30 -1.67 8.68
C LEU A 211 -8.11 -1.06 9.82
N VAL A 212 -8.77 0.08 9.58
CA VAL A 212 -9.51 0.81 10.60
C VAL A 212 -10.75 0.02 11.05
N GLN A 213 -11.49 -0.57 10.11
CA GLN A 213 -12.63 -1.43 10.43
C GLN A 213 -12.21 -2.69 11.20
N GLY A 214 -11.08 -3.30 10.84
CA GLY A 214 -10.52 -4.44 11.56
C GLY A 214 -10.10 -4.11 12.99
N LEU A 215 -9.53 -2.92 13.22
CA LEU A 215 -9.23 -2.44 14.58
C LEU A 215 -10.50 -2.27 15.41
N LEU A 216 -11.54 -1.65 14.85
CA LEU A 216 -12.81 -1.45 15.53
C LEU A 216 -13.50 -2.78 15.86
N GLN A 217 -13.59 -3.68 14.89
CA GLN A 217 -14.19 -5.00 15.08
C GLN A 217 -13.47 -5.77 16.18
N GLN A 218 -12.13 -5.78 16.15
CA GLN A 218 -11.35 -6.47 17.17
C GLN A 218 -11.56 -5.87 18.56
N ALA A 219 -11.58 -4.53 18.68
CA ALA A 219 -11.84 -3.87 19.95
C ALA A 219 -13.23 -4.23 20.51
N MET A 220 -14.26 -4.23 19.67
CA MET A 220 -15.61 -4.63 20.06
C MET A 220 -15.66 -6.09 20.53
N THR A 221 -15.06 -7.02 19.79
CA THR A 221 -15.03 -8.44 20.21
C THR A 221 -14.35 -8.63 21.56
N GLN A 222 -13.30 -7.88 21.86
CA GLN A 222 -12.59 -7.98 23.13
C GLN A 222 -13.37 -7.34 24.28
N LEU A 223 -14.05 -6.21 24.03
CA LEU A 223 -14.91 -5.57 25.03
C LEU A 223 -16.13 -6.43 25.42
N TYR A 224 -16.69 -7.19 24.48
CA TYR A 224 -17.84 -8.06 24.73
C TYR A 224 -17.48 -9.52 24.98
N LYS A 225 -16.19 -9.87 25.11
CA LYS A 225 -15.81 -11.23 25.47
C LYS A 225 -16.36 -11.50 26.88
N PRO A 226 -17.31 -12.43 27.06
CA PRO A 226 -17.86 -12.71 28.37
C PRO A 226 -16.72 -13.15 29.28
N ASP A 227 -16.70 -12.60 30.50
CA ASP A 227 -15.75 -13.00 31.51
C ASP A 227 -15.86 -14.51 31.74
N ALA A 228 -14.72 -15.21 31.82
CA ALA A 228 -14.69 -16.63 32.09
C ALA A 228 -15.39 -16.95 33.42
N ALA A 229 -15.37 -16.04 34.39
CA ALA A 229 -16.12 -16.16 35.63
C ALA A 229 -17.64 -16.10 35.40
N MET A 230 -18.13 -15.21 34.54
CA MET A 230 -19.55 -15.19 34.17
C MET A 230 -19.97 -16.46 33.45
N LEU A 231 -19.11 -17.01 32.59
CA LEU A 231 -19.40 -18.27 31.92
C LEU A 231 -19.48 -19.44 32.91
N GLN A 232 -18.63 -19.47 33.93
CA GLN A 232 -18.70 -20.52 34.97
C GLN A 232 -19.99 -20.44 35.77
N ILE A 233 -20.41 -19.24 36.19
CA ILE A 233 -21.68 -19.05 36.91
C ILE A 233 -22.87 -19.48 36.04
N ALA A 234 -22.88 -19.11 34.76
CA ALA A 234 -23.94 -19.52 33.84
C ALA A 234 -23.98 -21.04 33.58
N MET A 235 -22.85 -21.74 33.74
CA MET A 235 -22.77 -23.19 33.58
C MET A 235 -23.11 -23.96 34.86
N GLU A 236 -22.94 -23.35 36.03
CA GLU A 236 -23.22 -23.97 37.34
C GLU A 236 -24.73 -24.11 37.62
N ASP A 237 -25.55 -23.24 37.01
CA ASP A 237 -27.02 -23.26 37.10
C ASP A 237 -27.70 -24.07 35.98
N LEU A 238 -26.94 -24.75 35.12
CA LEU A 238 -27.52 -25.65 34.12
C LEU A 238 -28.06 -26.92 34.81
N PRO A 239 -29.37 -27.20 34.76
CA PRO A 239 -29.91 -28.43 35.31
C PRO A 239 -29.25 -29.62 34.62
N ALA A 240 -28.78 -30.58 35.41
CA ALA A 240 -28.22 -31.83 34.89
C ALA A 240 -29.16 -32.38 33.81
N VAL A 241 -28.63 -32.53 32.58
CA VAL A 241 -29.34 -33.14 31.46
C VAL A 241 -29.93 -34.45 31.98
N GLN A 242 -31.26 -34.48 32.14
CA GLN A 242 -31.93 -35.69 32.57
C GLN A 242 -31.61 -36.78 31.54
N PRO A 243 -31.24 -38.00 31.98
CA PRO A 243 -30.90 -39.08 31.08
C PRO A 243 -32.05 -39.32 30.09
N PRO A 244 -31.74 -39.77 28.86
CA PRO A 244 -32.73 -39.91 27.79
C PRO A 244 -33.93 -40.71 28.30
N VAL A 245 -35.10 -40.05 28.28
CA VAL A 245 -36.39 -40.67 28.60
C VAL A 245 -36.53 -41.92 27.74
N ALA A 246 -36.69 -43.06 28.39
CA ALA A 246 -36.84 -44.35 27.73
C ALA A 246 -37.97 -44.29 26.67
N PRO A 247 -37.78 -44.91 25.50
CA PRO A 247 -38.79 -44.89 24.44
C PRO A 247 -40.09 -45.53 24.93
N PRO A 248 -41.26 -45.01 24.49
CA PRO A 248 -42.55 -45.50 24.94
C PRO A 248 -42.74 -46.98 24.55
N GLU A 249 -43.11 -47.80 25.53
CA GLU A 249 -43.53 -49.18 25.30
C GLU A 249 -44.71 -49.20 24.33
N THR A 250 -44.57 -49.99 23.27
CA THR A 250 -45.58 -50.20 22.25
C THR A 250 -46.69 -51.09 22.83
N ILE A 251 -47.86 -50.51 23.06
CA ILE A 251 -49.07 -51.28 23.41
C ILE A 251 -49.50 -52.07 22.17
N SER A 252 -49.22 -53.37 22.17
CA SER A 252 -49.67 -54.32 21.17
C SER A 252 -51.15 -54.65 21.39
N VAL A 253 -52.04 -53.99 20.65
CA VAL A 253 -53.47 -54.30 20.63
C VAL A 253 -53.69 -55.53 19.74
N MET A 254 -54.05 -56.66 20.35
CA MET A 254 -54.55 -57.85 19.64
C MET A 254 -55.93 -57.56 19.02
N PRO A 255 -56.19 -57.95 17.76
CA PRO A 255 -57.53 -57.98 17.21
C PRO A 255 -58.26 -59.28 17.62
N SER A 256 -59.44 -59.14 18.21
CA SER A 256 -60.38 -60.25 18.38
C SER A 256 -61.15 -60.51 17.10
N MET A 257 -61.34 -61.79 16.80
CA MET A 257 -62.09 -62.38 15.69
C MET A 257 -63.59 -62.06 15.72
#